data_AF-B9XRS6-F1
#
_entry.id   AF-B9XRS6-F1
#
_cell.length_a   1.000
_cell.length_b   1.000
_cell.length_c   1.000
_cell.angle_alpha   90.00
_cell.angle_beta   90.00
_cell.angle_gamma   90.00
#
_symmetry.space_group_name_H-M   'P 1'
#
loop_
_entity.id
_entity.type
_entity.pdbx_description
1 polymer ?
#
loop_
_entity_poly.entity_id
_entity_poly.type
_entity_poly.pdbx_seq_one_letter_code
_entity_poly.pdbx_strand_id
1 'polypeptide(L)'
;MFNLNEKIADWRREMLATGIKTPALLDELESHLREDVQQQIRSGSSEEQAFEAAVRRIGQAKALEAEFAKVTALKEPRERKLKLLCIMLSGLAYITPLALSAPKPWSRMNPTEQWIGLAAVALTVLSMFSGLFLHRFLPIIRDRRARTRVQFATFLPVMVWICVFAFALLPRVDLTVSQMTVLTLWAIAPLAVFGGLIFGLDEAARRNTSAIN
;
A
#
# COMPACT_ATOMS: atom_id res chain seq x y z
N MET A 1 33.95 -7.43 34.90
CA MET A 1 33.27 -8.57 34.25
C MET A 1 32.63 -8.03 32.98
N PHE A 2 32.87 -8.65 31.83
CA PHE A 2 32.22 -8.23 30.60
C PHE A 2 30.71 -8.52 30.69
N ASN A 3 29.87 -7.56 30.33
CA ASN A 3 28.41 -7.74 30.29
C ASN A 3 27.92 -7.47 28.86
N LEU A 4 27.64 -8.55 28.14
CA LEU A 4 27.20 -8.49 26.74
C LEU A 4 25.95 -7.63 26.55
N ASN A 5 24.99 -7.66 27.48
CA ASN A 5 23.74 -6.91 27.33
C ASN A 5 23.95 -5.40 27.48
N GLU A 6 24.84 -4.97 28.39
CA GLU A 6 25.21 -3.56 28.53
C GLU A 6 25.93 -3.06 27.27
N LYS A 7 26.85 -3.87 26.73
CA LYS A 7 27.59 -3.52 25.51
C LYS A 7 26.72 -3.45 24.26
N ILE A 8 25.72 -4.33 24.14
CA ILE A 8 24.72 -4.24 23.06
C ILE A 8 23.87 -2.97 23.20
N ALA A 9 23.48 -2.59 24.42
CA ALA A 9 22.73 -1.36 24.66
C ALA A 9 23.54 -0.09 24.35
N ASP A 10 24.84 -0.09 24.68
CA ASP A 10 25.77 0.98 24.30
C ASP A 10 25.93 1.09 22.78
N TRP A 11 26.15 -0.05 22.10
CA TRP A 11 26.24 -0.11 20.65
C TRP A 11 24.96 0.39 19.96
N ARG A 12 23.79 0.03 20.51
CA ARG A 12 22.49 0.50 20.01
C ARG A 12 22.36 2.03 20.12
N ARG A 13 22.82 2.62 21.22
CA ARG A 13 22.88 4.09 21.40
C ARG A 13 23.83 4.75 20.40
N GLU A 14 24.98 4.14 20.13
CA GLU A 14 25.96 4.64 19.15
C GLU A 14 25.42 4.61 17.72
N MET A 15 24.75 3.52 17.31
CA MET A 15 24.12 3.39 16.00
C MET A 15 22.98 4.41 15.78
N LEU A 16 22.23 4.73 16.84
CA LEU A 16 21.24 5.80 16.81
C LEU A 16 21.90 7.18 16.63
N ALA A 17 23.01 7.44 17.32
CA ALA A 17 23.76 8.69 17.22
C ALA A 17 24.43 8.88 15.84
N THR A 18 24.79 7.79 15.16
CA THR A 18 25.40 7.82 13.81
C THR A 18 24.37 7.95 12.67
N GLY A 19 23.07 7.96 12.97
CA GLY A 19 22.03 8.32 12.01
C GLY A 19 21.17 7.17 11.48
N ILE A 20 21.30 5.95 12.02
CA ILE A 20 20.37 4.85 11.70
C ILE A 20 19.04 5.11 12.44
N LYS A 21 18.19 5.94 11.84
CA LYS A 21 16.94 6.44 12.46
C LYS A 21 15.77 5.45 12.43
N THR A 22 15.88 4.33 11.71
CA THR A 22 14.74 3.40 11.56
C THR A 22 14.78 2.34 12.65
N PRO A 23 13.80 2.28 13.58
CA PRO A 23 13.80 1.33 14.69
C PRO A 23 13.85 -0.14 14.24
N ALA A 24 13.12 -0.46 13.15
CA ALA A 24 13.08 -1.81 12.60
C ALA A 24 14.43 -2.29 12.02
N LEU A 25 15.25 -1.37 11.50
CA LEU A 25 16.59 -1.71 11.01
C LEU A 25 17.54 -1.97 12.17
N LEU A 26 17.39 -1.22 13.26
CA LEU A 26 18.16 -1.38 14.49
C LEU A 26 17.87 -2.73 15.17
N ASP A 27 16.61 -3.14 15.20
CA ASP A 27 16.19 -4.44 15.76
C ASP A 27 16.75 -5.62 14.96
N GLU A 28 16.74 -5.53 13.63
CA GLU A 28 17.32 -6.56 12.75
C GLU A 28 18.84 -6.66 12.96
N LEU A 29 19.55 -5.52 13.00
CA LEU A 29 20.99 -5.50 13.21
C LEU A 29 21.37 -6.01 14.61
N GLU A 30 20.57 -5.71 15.64
CA GLU A 30 20.78 -6.27 16.98
C GLU A 30 20.59 -7.80 16.99
N SER A 31 19.59 -8.33 16.29
CA SER A 31 19.38 -9.78 16.16
C SER A 31 20.60 -10.45 15.54
N HIS A 32 21.11 -9.90 14.43
CA HIS A 32 22.33 -10.41 13.79
C HIS A 32 23.58 -10.29 14.67
N LEU A 33 23.74 -9.19 15.42
CA LEU A 33 24.84 -9.03 16.38
C LEU A 33 24.81 -10.14 17.43
N ARG A 34 23.63 -10.43 17.99
CA ARG A 34 23.47 -11.48 19.01
C ARG A 34 23.73 -12.88 18.46
N GLU A 35 23.26 -13.17 17.25
CA GLU A 35 23.49 -14.44 16.57
C GLU A 35 24.98 -14.67 16.31
N ASP A 36 25.68 -13.68 15.77
CA ASP A 36 27.12 -13.78 15.48
C ASP A 36 27.95 -13.93 16.77
N VAL A 37 27.59 -13.21 17.84
CA VAL A 37 28.25 -13.36 19.15
C VAL A 37 28.04 -14.76 19.70
N GLN A 38 26.82 -15.28 19.67
CA GLN A 38 26.54 -16.65 20.12
C GLN A 38 27.30 -17.69 19.31
N GLN A 39 27.40 -17.51 17.99
CA GLN A 39 28.15 -18.41 17.13
C GLN A 39 29.65 -18.41 17.49
N GLN A 40 30.22 -17.24 17.76
CA GLN A 40 31.63 -17.12 18.15
C GLN A 40 31.93 -17.69 19.53
N ILE A 41 31.02 -17.50 20.49
CA ILE A 41 31.12 -18.15 21.81
C ILE A 41 31.07 -19.67 21.66
N ARG A 42 30.18 -20.20 20.80
CA ARG A 42 30.11 -21.64 20.51
C ARG A 42 31.38 -22.17 19.84
N SER A 43 32.10 -21.35 19.08
CA SER A 43 33.42 -21.69 18.53
C SER A 43 34.59 -21.54 19.50
N GLY A 44 34.32 -21.19 20.76
CA GLY A 44 35.33 -21.12 21.83
C GLY A 44 35.91 -19.73 22.11
N SER A 45 35.37 -18.67 21.50
CA SER A 45 35.77 -17.29 21.82
C SER A 45 35.20 -16.83 23.15
N SER A 46 35.91 -15.94 23.85
CA SER A 46 35.33 -15.25 25.02
C SER A 46 34.22 -14.28 24.59
N GLU A 47 33.28 -13.97 25.49
CA GLU A 47 32.18 -13.03 25.18
C GLU A 47 32.68 -11.67 24.67
N GLU A 48 33.78 -11.17 25.24
CA GLU A 48 34.39 -9.90 24.86
C GLU A 48 34.96 -9.94 23.44
N GLN A 49 35.72 -10.99 23.10
CA GLN A 49 36.28 -11.17 21.75
C GLN A 49 35.19 -11.41 20.71
N ALA A 50 34.17 -12.19 21.07
CA ALA A 50 33.03 -12.46 20.22
C ALA A 50 32.26 -11.18 19.89
N PHE A 51 32.04 -10.31 20.88
CA PHE A 51 31.39 -9.03 20.70
C PHE A 51 32.21 -8.07 19.83
N GLU A 52 33.51 -7.89 20.11
CA GLU A 52 34.35 -7.00 19.31
C GLU A 52 34.43 -7.44 17.84
N ALA A 53 34.56 -8.75 17.60
CA ALA A 53 34.59 -9.30 16.25
C ALA A 53 33.25 -9.11 15.52
N ALA A 54 32.12 -9.34 16.20
CA ALA A 54 30.79 -9.13 15.64
C ALA A 54 30.51 -7.64 15.35
N VAL A 55 30.91 -6.73 16.24
CA VAL A 55 30.81 -5.28 16.02
C VAL A 55 31.68 -4.84 14.84
N ARG A 56 32.91 -5.34 14.69
CA ARG A 56 33.75 -5.04 13.51
C ARG A 56 33.13 -5.52 12.20
N ARG A 57 32.47 -6.67 12.21
CA ARG A 57 31.79 -7.23 11.03
C ARG A 57 30.55 -6.41 10.67
N ILE A 58 29.77 -6.00 11.68
CA ILE A 58 28.62 -5.11 11.50
C ILE A 58 29.04 -3.67 11.16
N GLY A 59 30.23 -3.22 11.57
CA GLY A 59 30.83 -1.93 11.23
C GLY A 59 30.97 -1.65 9.72
N GLN A 60 30.75 -2.65 8.86
CA GLN A 60 30.44 -2.47 7.44
C GLN A 60 29.00 -1.97 7.17
N ALA A 61 28.31 -1.45 8.19
CA ALA A 61 26.91 -1.01 8.17
C ALA A 61 26.58 -0.01 7.06
N LYS A 62 27.52 0.86 6.64
CA LYS A 62 27.30 1.77 5.49
C LYS A 62 27.16 1.04 4.16
N ALA A 63 27.88 -0.07 3.97
CA ALA A 63 27.73 -0.91 2.78
C ALA A 63 26.39 -1.67 2.82
N LEU A 64 25.99 -2.14 4.00
CA LEU A 64 24.71 -2.81 4.22
C LEU A 64 23.52 -1.84 4.05
N GLU A 65 23.61 -0.64 4.60
CA GLU A 65 22.63 0.44 4.43
C GLU A 65 22.47 0.81 2.96
N ALA A 66 23.57 0.89 2.19
CA ALA A 66 23.50 1.14 0.75
C ALA A 66 22.77 0.01 0.00
N GLU A 67 22.98 -1.25 0.37
CA GLU A 67 22.27 -2.40 -0.23
C GLU A 67 20.78 -2.46 0.19
N PHE A 68 20.46 -2.19 1.45
CA PHE A 68 19.07 -2.09 1.92
C PHE A 68 18.34 -0.86 1.35
N ALA A 69 19.04 0.26 1.18
CA ALA A 69 18.55 1.45 0.52
C ALA A 69 18.23 1.18 -0.96
N LYS A 70 19.07 0.42 -1.68
CA LYS A 70 18.77 0.01 -3.07
C LYS A 70 17.47 -0.79 -3.16
N VAL A 71 17.28 -1.78 -2.29
CA VAL A 71 16.06 -2.63 -2.29
C VAL A 71 14.81 -1.82 -1.95
N THR A 72 14.92 -0.88 -1.01
CA THR A 72 13.80 0.00 -0.61
C THR A 72 13.49 1.02 -1.70
N ALA A 73 14.52 1.67 -2.26
CA ALA A 73 14.41 2.63 -3.36
C ALA A 73 13.82 2.03 -4.65
N LEU A 74 13.99 0.72 -4.88
CA LEU A 74 13.37 0.02 -6.01
C LEU A 74 11.90 -0.34 -5.76
N LYS A 75 11.50 -0.61 -4.51
CA LYS A 75 10.12 -0.99 -4.15
C LYS A 75 9.16 0.20 -4.14
N GLU A 76 9.57 1.35 -3.60
CA GLU A 76 8.70 2.54 -3.51
C GLU A 76 8.14 3.05 -4.85
N PRO A 77 8.95 3.25 -5.92
CA PRO A 77 8.44 3.73 -7.20
C PRO A 77 7.58 2.68 -7.90
N ARG A 78 7.84 1.38 -7.69
CA ARG A 78 7.04 0.29 -8.27
C ARG A 78 5.63 0.24 -7.67
N GLU A 79 5.50 0.36 -6.35
CA GLU A 79 4.19 0.42 -5.70
C GLU A 79 3.42 1.67 -6.07
N ARG A 80 4.10 2.81 -6.22
CA ARG A 80 3.48 4.05 -6.69
C ARG A 80 2.98 3.93 -8.13
N LYS A 81 3.78 3.35 -9.03
CA LYS A 81 3.39 3.07 -10.41
C LYS A 81 2.20 2.12 -10.48
N LEU A 82 2.19 1.05 -9.67
CA LEU A 82 1.07 0.10 -9.64
C LEU A 82 -0.23 0.75 -9.15
N LYS A 83 -0.15 1.63 -8.13
CA LYS A 83 -1.33 2.35 -7.62
C LYS A 83 -1.86 3.37 -8.62
N LEU A 84 -0.96 4.14 -9.26
CA LEU A 84 -1.32 5.03 -10.36
C LEU A 84 -1.95 4.24 -11.51
N LEU A 85 -1.39 3.08 -11.85
CA LEU A 85 -1.96 2.19 -12.85
C LEU A 85 -3.37 1.73 -12.46
N CYS A 86 -3.62 1.32 -11.21
CA CYS A 86 -4.96 0.93 -10.74
C CYS A 86 -5.96 2.09 -10.82
N ILE A 87 -5.54 3.31 -10.47
CA ILE A 87 -6.35 4.52 -10.61
C ILE A 87 -6.67 4.80 -12.09
N MET A 88 -5.66 4.72 -12.96
CA MET A 88 -5.81 4.89 -14.41
C MET A 88 -6.70 3.81 -15.03
N LEU A 89 -6.55 2.55 -14.63
CA LEU A 89 -7.36 1.43 -15.10
C LEU A 89 -8.83 1.61 -14.68
N SER A 90 -9.04 2.07 -13.45
CA SER A 90 -10.37 2.40 -12.95
C SER A 90 -10.98 3.52 -13.79
N GLY A 91 -10.26 4.62 -14.03
CA GLY A 91 -10.73 5.70 -14.91
C GLY A 91 -11.02 5.24 -16.34
N LEU A 92 -10.18 4.37 -16.92
CA LEU A 92 -10.40 3.79 -18.24
C LEU A 92 -11.67 2.94 -18.30
N ALA A 93 -11.97 2.19 -17.24
CA ALA A 93 -13.20 1.39 -17.13
C ALA A 93 -14.48 2.24 -17.09
N TYR A 94 -14.41 3.55 -16.78
CA TYR A 94 -15.53 4.49 -16.92
C TYR A 94 -15.65 5.11 -18.30
N ILE A 95 -14.53 5.23 -19.02
CA ILE A 95 -14.51 5.80 -20.37
C ILE A 95 -15.07 4.77 -21.36
N THR A 96 -14.86 3.48 -21.14
CA THR A 96 -15.28 2.42 -22.08
C THR A 96 -16.81 2.33 -22.28
N PRO A 97 -17.69 2.36 -21.27
CA PRO A 97 -19.14 2.30 -21.49
C PRO A 97 -19.66 3.56 -22.18
N LEU A 98 -19.04 4.71 -21.91
CA LEU A 98 -19.38 5.99 -22.53
C LEU A 98 -18.95 6.01 -24.01
N ALA A 99 -17.75 5.53 -24.32
CA ALA A 99 -17.24 5.42 -25.68
C ALA A 99 -18.01 4.39 -26.52
N LEU A 100 -18.41 3.26 -25.94
CA LEU A 100 -19.22 2.24 -26.62
C LEU A 100 -20.65 2.72 -26.90
N SER A 101 -21.17 3.66 -26.11
CA SER A 101 -22.48 4.29 -26.33
C SER A 101 -22.48 5.40 -27.39
N ALA A 102 -21.32 5.76 -27.95
CA ALA A 102 -21.12 6.85 -28.91
C ALA A 102 -22.03 6.88 -30.16
N PRO A 103 -22.61 5.76 -30.68
CA PRO A 103 -23.54 5.84 -31.80
C PRO A 103 -24.86 6.59 -31.50
N LYS A 104 -25.23 6.75 -30.21
CA LYS A 104 -26.37 7.58 -29.79
C LYS A 104 -25.85 8.75 -28.97
N PRO A 105 -25.99 10.01 -29.43
CA PRO A 105 -25.49 11.15 -28.67
C PRO A 105 -26.22 11.23 -27.32
N TRP A 106 -25.47 11.52 -26.25
CA TRP A 106 -25.96 11.68 -24.87
C TRP A 106 -27.22 12.57 -24.79
N SER A 107 -27.36 13.52 -25.73
CA SER A 107 -28.52 14.40 -25.90
C SER A 107 -29.85 13.71 -26.23
N ARG A 108 -29.85 12.42 -26.63
CA ARG A 108 -31.07 11.63 -26.89
C ARG A 108 -31.50 10.75 -25.72
N MET A 109 -30.73 10.72 -24.62
CA MET A 109 -31.13 10.01 -23.41
C MET A 109 -32.22 10.78 -22.66
N ASN A 110 -33.06 10.05 -21.93
CA ASN A 110 -34.05 10.66 -21.05
C ASN A 110 -33.35 11.53 -20.01
N PRO A 111 -33.85 12.72 -19.64
CA PRO A 111 -33.17 13.60 -18.67
C PRO A 111 -32.87 12.91 -17.33
N THR A 112 -33.72 11.99 -16.90
CA THR A 112 -33.51 11.17 -15.69
C THR A 112 -32.28 10.28 -15.80
N GLU A 113 -32.10 9.58 -16.93
CA GLU A 113 -30.96 8.70 -17.19
C GLU A 113 -29.64 9.50 -17.24
N GLN A 114 -29.68 10.72 -17.79
CA GLN A 114 -28.54 11.63 -17.81
C GLN A 114 -28.11 12.05 -16.40
N TRP A 115 -29.06 12.45 -15.54
CA TRP A 115 -28.76 12.82 -14.15
C TRP A 115 -28.22 11.65 -13.33
N ILE A 116 -28.76 10.44 -13.53
CA ILE A 116 -28.28 9.23 -12.84
C ILE A 116 -26.87 8.85 -13.31
N GLY A 117 -26.57 8.99 -14.60
CA GLY A 117 -25.22 8.79 -15.14
C GLY A 117 -24.23 9.83 -14.63
N LEU A 118 -24.60 11.11 -14.62
CA LEU A 118 -23.78 12.19 -14.06
C LEU A 118 -23.51 12.01 -12.57
N ALA A 119 -24.52 11.57 -11.81
CA ALA A 119 -24.37 11.26 -10.39
C ALA A 119 -23.37 10.11 -10.16
N ALA A 120 -23.41 9.05 -10.99
CA ALA A 120 -22.44 7.96 -10.93
C ALA A 120 -21.01 8.46 -11.18
N VAL A 121 -20.81 9.32 -12.18
CA VAL A 121 -19.50 9.91 -12.49
C VAL A 121 -19.03 10.84 -11.36
N ALA A 122 -19.91 11.70 -10.83
CA ALA A 122 -19.58 12.60 -9.74
C ALA A 122 -19.20 11.84 -8.46
N LEU A 123 -19.97 10.81 -8.10
CA LEU A 123 -19.72 9.99 -6.92
C LEU A 123 -18.38 9.26 -7.04
N THR A 124 -18.02 8.79 -8.23
CA THR A 124 -16.79 8.01 -8.45
C THR A 124 -15.56 8.88 -8.46
N VAL A 125 -15.64 10.05 -9.08
CA VAL A 125 -14.60 11.10 -8.97
C VAL A 125 -14.41 11.46 -7.49
N LEU A 126 -15.48 11.79 -6.77
CA LEU A 126 -15.41 12.14 -5.35
C LEU A 126 -14.82 11.01 -4.51
N SER A 127 -15.19 9.75 -4.80
CA SER A 127 -14.66 8.56 -4.14
C SER A 127 -13.18 8.33 -4.44
N MET A 128 -12.72 8.66 -5.64
CA MET A 128 -11.30 8.54 -6.01
C MET A 128 -10.45 9.59 -5.28
N PHE A 129 -10.98 10.81 -5.11
CA PHE A 129 -10.36 11.88 -4.31
C PHE A 129 -10.58 11.71 -2.80
N SER A 130 -11.51 10.87 -2.38
CA SER A 130 -11.79 10.62 -0.96
C SER A 130 -10.54 10.14 -0.21
N GLY A 131 -9.64 9.40 -0.86
CA GLY A 131 -8.37 8.98 -0.25
C GLY A 131 -7.48 10.15 0.20
N LEU A 132 -7.56 11.31 -0.48
CA LEU A 132 -6.85 12.53 -0.11
C LEU A 132 -7.48 13.25 1.07
N PHE A 133 -8.77 13.09 1.34
CA PHE A 133 -9.46 13.72 2.47
C PHE A 133 -9.61 12.78 3.67
N LEU A 134 -10.00 11.53 3.45
CA LEU A 134 -10.23 10.53 4.47
C LEU A 134 -8.95 10.00 5.13
N HIS A 135 -7.75 10.29 4.59
CA HIS A 135 -6.49 9.95 5.28
C HIS A 135 -6.43 10.47 6.72
N ARG A 136 -7.19 11.54 7.04
CA ARG A 136 -7.32 12.12 8.38
C ARG A 136 -8.16 11.25 9.34
N PHE A 137 -9.12 10.49 8.81
CA PHE A 137 -10.09 9.70 9.59
C PHE A 137 -9.82 8.19 9.55
N LEU A 138 -8.97 7.73 8.64
CA LEU A 138 -8.64 6.32 8.52
C LEU A 138 -7.72 5.86 9.66
N PRO A 139 -7.94 4.65 10.21
CA PRO A 139 -7.08 4.10 11.25
C PRO A 139 -5.66 3.89 10.70
N ILE A 140 -4.66 4.40 11.43
CA ILE A 140 -3.26 4.30 11.03
C ILE A 140 -2.76 2.88 11.32
N ILE A 141 -2.85 2.00 10.31
CA ILE A 141 -2.30 0.65 10.38
C ILE A 141 -0.81 0.71 10.05
N ARG A 142 0.03 0.62 11.09
CA ARG A 142 1.50 0.69 10.96
C ARG A 142 2.12 -0.57 10.35
N ASP A 143 1.50 -1.74 10.57
CA ASP A 143 1.96 -3.01 9.98
C ASP A 143 1.53 -3.14 8.51
N ARG A 144 2.52 -3.26 7.62
CA ARG A 144 2.32 -3.45 6.18
C ARG A 144 1.56 -4.73 5.86
N ARG A 145 1.78 -5.83 6.61
CA ARG A 145 1.10 -7.11 6.37
C ARG A 145 -0.37 -7.06 6.78
N ALA A 146 -0.68 -6.40 7.89
CA ALA A 146 -2.06 -6.15 8.29
C ALA A 146 -2.79 -5.27 7.26
N ARG A 147 -2.16 -4.19 6.78
CA ARG A 147 -2.74 -3.31 5.76
C ARG A 147 -3.02 -4.04 4.45
N THR A 148 -2.08 -4.84 3.96
CA THR A 148 -2.27 -5.63 2.74
C THR A 148 -3.39 -6.67 2.91
N ARG A 149 -3.51 -7.32 4.07
CA ARG A 149 -4.63 -8.25 4.35
C ARG A 149 -5.99 -7.54 4.32
N VAL A 150 -6.10 -6.36 4.93
CA VAL A 150 -7.32 -5.56 4.90
C VAL A 150 -7.66 -5.14 3.47
N GLN A 151 -6.68 -4.71 2.69
CA GLN A 151 -6.88 -4.35 1.27
C GLN A 151 -7.39 -5.55 0.44
N PHE A 152 -6.81 -6.74 0.61
CA PHE A 152 -7.28 -7.95 -0.09
C PHE A 152 -8.67 -8.39 0.36
N ALA A 153 -8.95 -8.35 1.67
CA ALA A 153 -10.27 -8.71 2.21
C ALA A 153 -11.37 -7.82 1.64
N THR A 154 -11.09 -6.53 1.41
CA THR A 154 -12.04 -5.59 0.81
C THR A 154 -12.12 -5.71 -0.73
N PHE A 155 -11.04 -6.14 -1.41
CA PHE A 155 -11.03 -6.31 -2.87
C PHE A 155 -11.90 -7.46 -3.35
N LEU A 156 -11.84 -8.59 -2.63
CA LEU A 156 -12.45 -9.84 -3.06
C LEU A 156 -13.98 -9.73 -3.25
N PRO A 157 -14.75 -9.11 -2.33
CA PRO A 157 -16.17 -8.83 -2.54
C PRO A 157 -16.45 -7.93 -3.75
N VAL A 158 -15.60 -6.93 -4.02
CA VAL A 158 -15.76 -6.04 -5.18
C VAL A 158 -15.59 -6.79 -6.49
N MET A 159 -14.61 -7.71 -6.55
CA MET A 159 -14.44 -8.59 -7.72
C MET A 159 -15.63 -9.54 -7.89
N VAL A 160 -16.09 -10.17 -6.80
CA VAL A 160 -17.26 -11.04 -6.84
C VAL A 160 -18.49 -10.26 -7.34
N TRP A 161 -18.70 -9.03 -6.85
CA TRP A 161 -19.79 -8.16 -7.32
C TRP A 161 -19.71 -7.87 -8.81
N ILE A 162 -18.52 -7.54 -9.35
CA ILE A 162 -18.34 -7.27 -10.78
C ILE A 162 -18.60 -8.52 -11.61
N CYS A 163 -18.16 -9.70 -11.17
CA CYS A 163 -18.45 -10.96 -11.85
C CYS A 163 -19.95 -11.28 -11.84
N VAL A 164 -20.61 -11.13 -10.69
CA VAL A 164 -22.07 -11.34 -10.58
C VAL A 164 -22.82 -10.34 -11.48
N PHE A 165 -22.41 -9.08 -11.49
CA PHE A 165 -22.99 -8.07 -12.36
C PHE A 165 -22.85 -8.43 -13.85
N ALA A 166 -21.64 -8.75 -14.29
CA ALA A 166 -21.34 -9.03 -15.69
C ALA A 166 -21.98 -10.33 -16.21
N PHE A 167 -21.97 -11.40 -15.41
CA PHE A 167 -22.39 -12.73 -15.85
C PHE A 167 -23.80 -13.14 -15.41
N ALA A 168 -24.33 -12.58 -14.33
CA ALA A 168 -25.65 -12.95 -13.81
C ALA A 168 -26.71 -11.86 -13.99
N LEU A 169 -26.36 -10.57 -13.87
CA LEU A 169 -27.33 -9.48 -14.05
C LEU A 169 -27.44 -9.01 -15.50
N LEU A 170 -26.31 -8.63 -16.13
CA LEU A 170 -26.32 -8.05 -17.48
C LEU A 170 -27.06 -8.91 -18.52
N PRO A 171 -26.88 -10.26 -18.55
CA PRO A 171 -27.53 -11.11 -19.55
C PRO A 171 -29.00 -11.40 -19.27
N ARG A 172 -29.50 -11.11 -18.06
CA ARG A 172 -30.86 -11.48 -17.62
C ARG A 172 -31.86 -10.34 -17.71
N VAL A 173 -31.41 -9.11 -17.99
CA VAL A 173 -32.28 -7.94 -18.01
C VAL A 173 -32.29 -7.35 -19.42
N ASP A 174 -33.47 -7.32 -20.04
CA ASP A 174 -33.70 -6.64 -21.32
C ASP A 174 -33.71 -5.12 -21.11
N LEU A 175 -32.52 -4.52 -21.09
CA LEU A 175 -32.33 -3.08 -20.93
C LEU A 175 -32.08 -2.41 -22.28
N THR A 176 -32.53 -1.17 -22.40
CA THR A 176 -32.10 -0.34 -23.53
C THR A 176 -30.61 -0.03 -23.42
N VAL A 177 -29.94 0.26 -24.55
CA VAL A 177 -28.51 0.59 -24.57
C VAL A 177 -28.16 1.72 -23.58
N SER A 178 -29.04 2.72 -23.40
CA SER A 178 -28.80 3.83 -22.45
C SER A 178 -28.88 3.37 -20.99
N GLN A 179 -29.87 2.55 -20.65
CA GLN A 179 -30.01 1.98 -19.31
C GLN A 179 -28.88 1.03 -18.97
N MET A 180 -28.41 0.23 -19.94
CA MET A 180 -27.23 -0.62 -19.77
C MET A 180 -25.98 0.21 -19.45
N THR A 181 -25.77 1.34 -20.14
CA THR A 181 -24.63 2.23 -19.87
C THR A 181 -24.69 2.81 -18.45
N VAL A 182 -25.84 3.37 -18.05
CA VAL A 182 -26.02 3.97 -16.72
C VAL A 182 -25.86 2.93 -15.61
N LEU A 183 -26.45 1.74 -15.79
CA LEU A 183 -26.33 0.66 -14.82
C LEU A 183 -24.89 0.16 -14.70
N THR A 184 -24.17 0.06 -15.82
CA THR A 184 -22.76 -0.33 -15.82
C THR A 184 -21.90 0.67 -15.06
N LEU A 185 -22.12 1.98 -15.24
CA LEU A 185 -21.41 3.04 -14.51
C LEU A 185 -21.59 2.93 -12.99
N TRP A 186 -22.80 2.58 -12.53
CA TRP A 186 -23.05 2.34 -11.10
C TRP A 186 -22.43 1.04 -10.60
N ALA A 187 -22.44 -0.02 -11.41
CA ALA A 187 -21.87 -1.31 -11.02
C ALA A 187 -20.35 -1.26 -10.81
N ILE A 188 -19.65 -0.38 -11.54
CA ILE A 188 -18.20 -0.16 -11.38
C ILE A 188 -17.86 0.88 -10.30
N ALA A 189 -18.85 1.58 -9.72
CA ALA A 189 -18.68 2.57 -8.65
C ALA A 189 -17.84 2.08 -7.46
N PRO A 190 -18.07 0.85 -6.93
CA PRO A 190 -17.28 0.31 -5.84
C PRO A 190 -15.78 0.19 -6.13
N LEU A 191 -15.38 0.03 -7.41
CA LEU A 191 -13.97 -0.08 -7.79
C LEU A 191 -13.21 1.24 -7.53
N ALA A 192 -13.86 2.38 -7.80
CA ALA A 192 -13.30 3.70 -7.55
C ALA A 192 -13.18 3.99 -6.04
N VAL A 193 -14.19 3.60 -5.26
CA VAL A 193 -14.18 3.70 -3.79
C VAL A 193 -13.02 2.88 -3.21
N PHE A 194 -12.84 1.64 -3.70
CA PHE A 194 -11.75 0.77 -3.28
C PHE A 194 -10.37 1.37 -3.60
N GLY A 195 -10.19 1.92 -4.81
CA GLY A 195 -8.96 2.60 -5.20
C GLY A 195 -8.62 3.80 -4.30
N GLY A 196 -9.62 4.63 -3.98
CA GLY A 196 -9.49 5.74 -3.06
C GLY A 196 -9.11 5.30 -1.64
N LEU A 197 -9.72 4.23 -1.13
CA LEU A 197 -9.47 3.70 0.21
C LEU A 197 -8.07 3.09 0.36
N ILE A 198 -7.57 2.34 -0.64
CA ILE A 198 -6.19 1.86 -0.67
C ILE A 198 -5.22 3.04 -0.58
N PHE A 199 -5.43 4.04 -1.44
CA PHE A 199 -4.55 5.19 -1.53
C PHE A 199 -4.54 5.99 -0.21
N GLY A 200 -5.72 6.21 0.38
CA GLY A 200 -5.86 6.92 1.65
C GLY A 200 -5.21 6.22 2.84
N LEU A 201 -5.34 4.88 2.95
CA LEU A 201 -4.69 4.09 4.01
C LEU A 201 -3.16 4.14 3.91
N ASP A 202 -2.62 4.10 2.68
CA ASP A 202 -1.18 4.18 2.46
C ASP A 202 -0.63 5.59 2.72
N GLU A 203 -1.37 6.62 2.33
CA GLU A 203 -1.00 8.02 2.56
C GLU A 203 -1.02 8.38 4.05
N ALA A 204 -2.05 7.94 4.79
CA ALA A 204 -2.15 8.13 6.23
C ALA A 204 -0.96 7.53 6.99
N ALA A 205 -0.56 6.30 6.62
CA ALA A 205 0.59 5.64 7.22
C ALA A 205 1.92 6.36 6.92
N ARG A 206 2.10 6.88 5.69
CA ARG A 206 3.34 7.58 5.30
C ARG A 206 3.53 8.90 6.04
N ARG A 207 2.48 9.72 6.16
CA ARG A 207 2.54 11.01 6.86
C ARG A 207 2.86 10.85 8.34
N ASN A 208 2.39 9.76 8.97
CA ASN A 208 2.73 9.48 10.36
C ASN A 208 4.22 9.09 10.52
N THR A 209 4.77 8.27 9.62
CA THR A 209 6.19 7.90 9.67
C THR A 209 7.12 9.10 9.46
N SER A 210 6.70 10.09 8.66
CA SER A 210 7.45 11.33 8.44
C SER A 210 7.29 12.36 9.57
N ALA A 211 6.23 12.28 10.38
CA ALA A 211 6.06 13.11 11.57
C ALA A 211 6.83 12.60 12.81
N ILE A 212 7.28 11.34 12.79
CA ILE A 212 8.01 10.70 13.89
C ILE A 212 9.55 10.77 13.68
N ASN A 213 10.01 11.15 12.49
CA ASN A 213 11.43 11.28 12.12
C ASN A 213 11.94 12.73 12.18
#